data_AF-A0A922T9W6-F1
#
_entry.id   AF-A0A922T9W6-F1
#
_cell.length_a   1.000
_cell.length_b   1.000
_cell.length_c   1.000
_cell.angle_alpha   90.00
_cell.angle_beta   90.00
_cell.angle_gamma   90.00
#
_symmetry.space_group_name_H-M   'P 1'
#
loop_
_entity.id
_entity.type
_entity.pdbx_description
1 polymer ?
#
loop_
_entity_poly.entity_id
_entity_poly.type
_entity_poly.pdbx_seq_one_letter_code
_entity_poly.pdbx_strand_id
1 'polypeptide(L)'
;MTDPIDVDAPRDPRAQPAAVLQALYQEHSEESRKHTTRQGLWIAVLVYLLFSISDILLIADVARHTVAARFAISAIMLLALELQIRLRQDADAIDRTAALALILAYAGWLTTALMTSQTAVMSYYMVFGAIFMMSINLFFNFPFRLSLMASTVIVLLFFAALLSFPQEEQVYKLTFGIFCLSCFIFTSYVNWKLNHERYNVFLNALVAKARQEEAAERGEALLRLSNTDPLTGLANRRAIDETLRSLWAEWRQNGQPFAVVLVDVDFFK
;
A
#
# COMPACT_ATOMS: atom_id res chain seq x y z
N MET A 1 16.20 16.35 -25.02
CA MET A 1 16.58 16.37 -23.59
C MET A 1 15.63 17.34 -22.94
N THR A 2 14.49 16.84 -22.53
CA THR A 2 13.35 17.61 -22.03
C THR A 2 13.47 17.70 -20.52
N ASP A 3 13.55 18.92 -20.00
CA ASP A 3 13.50 19.23 -18.57
C ASP A 3 12.25 18.58 -17.95
N PRO A 4 12.38 17.85 -16.83
CA PRO A 4 11.22 17.47 -16.06
C PRO A 4 10.74 18.70 -15.29
N ILE A 5 9.56 19.17 -15.68
CA ILE A 5 8.66 20.12 -15.01
C ILE A 5 9.04 20.31 -13.53
N ASP A 6 9.72 21.42 -13.25
CA ASP A 6 9.89 21.96 -11.91
C ASP A 6 8.52 22.53 -11.48
N VAL A 7 7.66 21.66 -10.97
CA VAL A 7 6.42 22.06 -10.34
C VAL A 7 6.82 22.61 -8.98
N ASP A 8 6.88 23.94 -8.87
CA ASP A 8 6.86 24.67 -7.60
C ASP A 8 5.97 23.91 -6.61
N ALA A 9 6.59 23.25 -5.64
CA ALA A 9 5.85 22.54 -4.61
C ALA A 9 4.98 23.58 -3.88
N PRO A 10 3.64 23.48 -3.95
CA PRO A 10 2.80 24.56 -3.45
C PRO A 10 3.01 24.75 -1.95
N ARG A 11 3.13 26.01 -1.53
CA ARG A 11 3.36 26.47 -0.15
C ARG A 11 2.46 25.84 0.91
N ASP A 12 1.29 25.32 0.52
CA ASP A 12 0.47 24.44 1.36
C ASP A 12 0.00 23.22 0.55
N PRO A 13 0.61 22.04 0.74
CA PRO A 13 0.20 20.81 0.06
C PRO A 13 -1.26 20.43 0.32
N ARG A 14 -1.86 20.86 1.45
CA ARG A 14 -3.26 20.56 1.79
C ARG A 14 -4.26 21.50 1.13
N ALA A 15 -3.82 22.65 0.61
CA ALA A 15 -4.68 23.60 -0.09
C ALA A 15 -4.95 23.19 -1.56
N GLN A 16 -4.28 22.15 -2.05
CA GLN A 16 -4.50 21.63 -3.40
C GLN A 16 -5.90 21.03 -3.58
N PRO A 17 -6.47 21.07 -4.79
CA PRO A 17 -7.73 20.40 -5.08
C PRO A 17 -7.66 18.90 -4.76
N ALA A 18 -8.72 18.33 -4.18
CA ALA A 18 -8.78 16.92 -3.79
C ALA A 18 -8.47 15.95 -4.94
N ALA A 19 -8.84 16.30 -6.17
CA ALA A 19 -8.54 15.50 -7.37
C ALA A 19 -7.03 15.37 -7.65
N VAL A 20 -6.26 16.45 -7.42
CA VAL A 20 -4.81 16.46 -7.64
C VAL A 20 -4.12 15.62 -6.57
N LEU A 21 -4.50 15.78 -5.31
CA LEU A 21 -3.98 14.96 -4.21
C LEU A 21 -4.28 13.47 -4.40
N GLN A 22 -5.46 13.15 -4.94
CA GLN A 22 -5.82 11.76 -5.24
C GLN A 22 -5.01 11.18 -6.39
N ALA A 23 -4.73 11.95 -7.45
CA ALA A 23 -3.85 11.53 -8.54
C ALA A 23 -2.42 11.30 -8.05
N LEU A 24 -1.86 12.22 -7.26
CA LEU A 24 -0.54 12.08 -6.64
C LEU A 24 -0.47 10.86 -5.72
N TYR A 25 -1.54 10.57 -4.95
CA TYR A 25 -1.61 9.38 -4.13
C TYR A 25 -1.62 8.10 -4.98
N GLN A 26 -2.36 8.08 -6.10
CA GLN A 26 -2.40 6.94 -7.00
C GLN A 26 -1.03 6.66 -7.62
N GLU A 27 -0.36 7.70 -8.11
CA GLU A 27 0.97 7.59 -8.71
C GLU A 27 2.01 7.14 -7.67
N HIS A 28 2.04 7.77 -6.50
CA HIS A 28 2.98 7.43 -5.43
C HIS A 28 2.78 5.99 -4.89
N SER A 29 1.54 5.51 -4.87
CA SER A 29 1.22 4.17 -4.35
C SER A 29 1.28 3.06 -5.39
N GLU A 30 1.45 3.37 -6.68
CA GLU A 30 1.29 2.41 -7.77
C GLU A 30 2.24 1.21 -7.66
N GLU A 31 3.54 1.46 -7.59
CA GLU A 31 4.57 0.42 -7.55
C GLU A 31 4.49 -0.40 -6.26
N SER A 32 4.31 0.29 -5.13
CA SER A 32 4.16 -0.34 -3.81
C SER A 32 2.95 -1.27 -3.76
N ARG A 33 1.81 -0.87 -4.35
CA ARG A 33 0.61 -1.71 -4.45
C ARG A 33 0.85 -2.95 -5.29
N LYS A 34 1.46 -2.83 -6.48
CA LYS A 34 1.77 -3.99 -7.34
C LYS A 34 2.62 -5.03 -6.60
N HIS A 35 3.68 -4.57 -5.93
CA HIS A 35 4.57 -5.45 -5.19
C HIS A 35 3.87 -6.12 -4.00
N THR A 36 3.15 -5.33 -3.20
CA THR A 36 2.44 -5.84 -2.01
C THR A 36 1.32 -6.81 -2.39
N THR A 37 0.53 -6.52 -3.43
CA THR A 37 -0.54 -7.42 -3.91
C THR A 37 0.04 -8.72 -4.47
N ARG A 38 1.17 -8.66 -5.19
CA ARG A 38 1.85 -9.87 -5.68
C ARG A 38 2.31 -10.76 -4.53
N GLN A 39 3.03 -10.20 -3.56
CA GLN A 39 3.49 -10.94 -2.38
C GLN A 39 2.31 -11.51 -1.58
N GLY A 40 1.28 -10.68 -1.38
CA GLY A 40 0.03 -11.09 -0.73
C GLY A 40 -0.62 -12.28 -1.43
N LEU A 41 -0.72 -12.27 -2.77
CA LEU A 41 -1.35 -13.38 -3.50
C LEU A 41 -0.56 -14.68 -3.36
N TRP A 42 0.78 -14.64 -3.42
CA TRP A 42 1.61 -15.83 -3.21
C TRP A 42 1.41 -16.43 -1.81
N ILE A 43 1.39 -15.59 -0.77
CA ILE A 43 1.14 -16.04 0.61
C ILE A 43 -0.28 -16.60 0.74
N ALA A 44 -1.28 -15.90 0.20
CA ALA A 44 -2.67 -16.34 0.23
C ALA A 44 -2.87 -17.69 -0.48
N VAL A 45 -2.22 -17.89 -1.63
CA VAL A 45 -2.25 -19.17 -2.36
C VAL A 45 -1.60 -20.28 -1.53
N LEU A 46 -0.44 -20.03 -0.90
CA LEU A 46 0.20 -21.02 -0.04
C LEU A 46 -0.73 -21.44 1.10
N VAL A 47 -1.32 -20.48 1.81
CA VAL A 47 -2.27 -20.75 2.89
C VAL A 47 -3.50 -21.50 2.36
N TYR A 48 -4.05 -21.06 1.22
CA TYR A 48 -5.20 -21.70 0.58
C TYR A 48 -4.91 -23.15 0.18
N LEU A 49 -3.70 -23.47 -0.29
CA LEU A 49 -3.30 -24.85 -0.58
C LEU A 49 -3.07 -25.68 0.69
N LEU A 50 -2.56 -25.10 1.78
CA LEU A 50 -2.41 -25.81 3.06
C LEU A 50 -3.75 -26.28 3.64
N PHE A 51 -4.83 -25.56 3.37
CA PHE A 51 -6.19 -25.99 3.73
C PHE A 51 -6.64 -27.29 3.02
N SER A 52 -5.90 -27.78 2.01
CA SER A 52 -6.10 -29.13 1.46
C SER A 52 -5.99 -30.22 2.53
N ILE A 53 -5.16 -29.98 3.57
CA ILE A 53 -5.05 -30.89 4.72
C ILE A 53 -6.39 -30.95 5.47
N SER A 54 -7.02 -29.79 5.71
CA SER A 54 -8.34 -29.73 6.33
C SER A 54 -9.41 -30.40 5.47
N ASP A 55 -9.35 -30.25 4.14
CA ASP A 55 -10.31 -30.93 3.25
C ASP A 55 -10.21 -32.46 3.38
N ILE A 56 -8.99 -33.00 3.42
CA ILE A 56 -8.76 -34.45 3.57
C ILE A 56 -9.26 -34.96 4.93
N LEU A 57 -9.13 -34.16 5.99
CA LEU A 57 -9.52 -34.54 7.35
C LEU A 57 -11.03 -34.38 7.61
N LEU A 58 -11.65 -33.32 7.09
CA LEU A 58 -13.02 -32.94 7.43
C LEU A 58 -14.05 -33.41 6.39
N ILE A 59 -13.69 -33.42 5.10
CA ILE A 59 -14.59 -33.75 3.98
C ILE A 59 -13.93 -34.75 3.02
N ALA A 60 -13.40 -35.84 3.60
CA ALA A 60 -12.62 -36.86 2.91
C ALA A 60 -13.31 -37.46 1.67
N ASP A 61 -14.64 -37.51 1.66
CA ASP A 61 -15.45 -38.04 0.55
C ASP A 61 -15.34 -37.19 -0.73
N VAL A 62 -15.25 -35.86 -0.59
CA VAL A 62 -15.11 -34.92 -1.72
C VAL A 62 -13.73 -34.27 -1.81
N ALA A 63 -12.80 -34.60 -0.90
CA ALA A 63 -11.48 -34.01 -0.80
C ALA A 63 -10.71 -34.01 -2.14
N ARG A 64 -10.81 -35.09 -2.95
CA ARG A 64 -10.17 -35.13 -4.27
C ARG A 64 -10.63 -33.99 -5.19
N HIS A 65 -11.94 -33.70 -5.21
CA HIS A 65 -12.50 -32.62 -6.02
C HIS A 65 -12.12 -31.26 -5.47
N THR A 66 -12.21 -31.07 -4.16
CA THR A 66 -11.86 -29.80 -3.49
C THR A 66 -10.38 -29.46 -3.67
N VAL A 67 -9.48 -30.42 -3.41
CA VAL A 67 -8.03 -30.23 -3.58
C VAL A 67 -7.71 -29.95 -5.06
N ALA A 68 -8.27 -30.72 -6.00
CA ALA A 68 -8.06 -30.46 -7.42
C ALA A 68 -8.51 -29.03 -7.83
N ALA A 69 -9.68 -28.58 -7.34
CA ALA A 69 -10.16 -27.23 -7.57
C ALA A 69 -9.22 -26.17 -6.99
N ARG A 70 -8.70 -26.37 -5.76
CA ARG A 70 -7.74 -25.43 -5.15
C ARG A 70 -6.48 -25.26 -6.00
N PHE A 71 -5.88 -26.37 -6.43
CA PHE A 71 -4.68 -26.34 -7.26
C PHE A 71 -4.95 -25.70 -8.64
N ALA A 72 -6.07 -26.05 -9.29
CA ALA A 72 -6.43 -25.47 -10.58
C ALA A 72 -6.65 -23.96 -10.49
N ILE A 73 -7.47 -23.49 -9.54
CA ILE A 73 -7.74 -22.06 -9.34
C ILE A 73 -6.46 -21.32 -8.99
N SER A 74 -5.64 -21.87 -8.09
CA SER A 74 -4.37 -21.24 -7.69
C SER A 74 -3.41 -21.09 -8.85
N ALA A 75 -3.25 -22.13 -9.67
CA ALA A 75 -2.36 -22.10 -10.84
C ALA A 75 -2.82 -21.07 -11.88
N ILE A 76 -4.12 -21.04 -12.19
CA ILE A 76 -4.69 -20.10 -13.17
C ILE A 76 -4.53 -18.66 -12.68
N MET A 77 -4.83 -18.40 -11.40
CA MET A 77 -4.77 -17.03 -10.84
C MET A 77 -3.33 -16.53 -10.70
N LEU A 78 -2.38 -17.38 -10.28
CA LEU A 78 -0.96 -17.00 -10.25
C LEU A 78 -0.40 -16.73 -11.65
N LEU A 79 -0.77 -17.55 -12.63
CA LEU A 79 -0.37 -17.34 -14.02
C LEU A 79 -0.95 -16.02 -14.56
N ALA A 80 -2.24 -15.75 -14.30
CA ALA A 80 -2.89 -14.51 -14.71
C ALA A 80 -2.21 -13.28 -14.08
N LEU A 81 -1.90 -13.32 -12.79
CA LEU A 81 -1.20 -12.25 -12.09
C LEU A 81 0.21 -12.02 -12.67
N GLU A 82 1.02 -13.07 -12.80
CA GLU A 82 2.39 -12.93 -13.28
C GLU A 82 2.44 -12.47 -14.75
N LEU A 83 1.45 -12.88 -15.56
CA LEU A 83 1.28 -12.36 -16.92
C LEU A 83 0.94 -10.86 -16.91
N GLN A 84 0.01 -10.40 -16.06
CA GLN A 84 -0.33 -8.97 -15.95
C GLN A 84 0.87 -8.11 -15.52
N ILE A 85 1.68 -8.63 -14.59
CA ILE A 85 2.90 -7.95 -14.13
C ILE A 85 3.92 -7.86 -15.27
N ARG A 86 4.12 -8.94 -16.05
CA ARG A 86 4.99 -8.93 -17.23
C ARG A 86 4.50 -7.98 -18.32
N LEU A 87 3.18 -7.86 -18.48
CA LEU A 87 2.54 -6.92 -19.40
C LEU A 87 2.49 -5.47 -18.86
N ARG A 88 3.10 -5.20 -17.69
CA ARG A 88 3.18 -3.87 -17.06
C ARG A 88 1.81 -3.20 -16.88
N GLN A 89 0.78 -3.98 -16.55
CA GLN A 89 -0.53 -3.42 -16.24
C GLN A 89 -0.50 -2.52 -14.99
N ASP A 90 -1.51 -1.66 -14.87
CA ASP A 90 -1.73 -0.75 -13.75
C ASP A 90 -2.08 -1.51 -12.46
N ALA A 91 -1.85 -0.85 -11.32
CA ALA A 91 -2.11 -1.45 -10.00
C ALA A 91 -3.59 -1.83 -9.81
N ASP A 92 -4.52 -1.07 -10.41
CA ASP A 92 -5.95 -1.34 -10.26
C ASP A 92 -6.40 -2.59 -11.03
N ALA A 93 -5.79 -2.93 -12.18
CA ALA A 93 -6.03 -4.20 -12.86
C ALA A 93 -5.50 -5.39 -12.06
N ILE A 94 -4.31 -5.25 -11.47
CA ILE A 94 -3.69 -6.27 -10.62
C ILE A 94 -4.55 -6.53 -9.38
N ASP A 95 -5.01 -5.48 -8.69
CA ASP A 95 -5.86 -5.60 -7.52
C ASP A 95 -7.23 -6.23 -7.85
N ARG A 96 -7.84 -5.86 -8.99
CA ARG A 96 -9.08 -6.51 -9.47
C ARG A 96 -8.91 -8.00 -9.69
N THR A 97 -7.77 -8.41 -10.23
CA THR A 97 -7.45 -9.82 -10.50
C THR A 97 -7.23 -10.59 -9.21
N ALA A 98 -6.53 -9.99 -8.23
CA ALA A 98 -6.35 -10.59 -6.91
C ALA A 98 -7.69 -10.71 -6.14
N ALA A 99 -8.56 -9.68 -6.21
CA ALA A 99 -9.89 -9.75 -5.61
C ALA A 99 -10.76 -10.83 -6.27
N LEU A 100 -10.72 -10.94 -7.61
CA LEU A 100 -11.40 -12.00 -8.35
C LEU A 100 -10.86 -13.38 -7.96
N ALA A 101 -9.55 -13.52 -7.80
CA ALA A 101 -8.92 -14.78 -7.38
C ALA A 101 -9.46 -15.26 -6.02
N LEU A 102 -9.64 -14.35 -5.06
CA LEU A 102 -10.21 -14.68 -3.75
C LEU A 102 -11.68 -15.11 -3.84
N ILE A 103 -12.48 -14.43 -4.67
CA ILE A 103 -13.89 -14.80 -4.90
C ILE A 103 -13.98 -16.18 -5.56
N LEU A 104 -13.18 -16.43 -6.60
CA LEU A 104 -13.16 -17.72 -7.30
C LEU A 104 -12.64 -18.84 -6.41
N ALA A 105 -11.62 -18.58 -5.59
CA ALA A 105 -11.12 -19.54 -4.61
C ALA A 105 -12.17 -19.90 -3.56
N TYR A 106 -12.93 -18.90 -3.08
CA TYR A 106 -14.04 -19.12 -2.15
C TYR A 106 -15.18 -19.91 -2.81
N ALA A 107 -15.63 -19.49 -4.00
CA ALA A 107 -16.69 -20.16 -4.74
C ALA A 107 -16.31 -21.60 -5.12
N GLY A 108 -15.08 -21.82 -5.58
CA GLY A 108 -14.56 -23.14 -5.92
C GLY A 108 -14.54 -24.07 -4.71
N TRP A 109 -14.00 -23.61 -3.58
CA TRP A 109 -14.04 -24.38 -2.34
C TRP A 109 -15.47 -24.65 -1.86
N LEU A 110 -16.33 -23.62 -1.84
CA LEU A 110 -17.69 -23.73 -1.32
C LEU A 110 -18.52 -24.70 -2.15
N THR A 111 -18.47 -24.59 -3.47
CA THR A 111 -19.24 -25.47 -4.37
C THR A 111 -18.80 -26.93 -4.29
N THR A 112 -17.50 -27.22 -4.24
CA THR A 112 -17.03 -28.60 -4.09
C THR A 112 -17.28 -29.15 -2.68
N ALA A 113 -17.14 -28.32 -1.64
CA ALA A 113 -17.39 -28.74 -0.28
C ALA A 113 -18.87 -29.03 -0.01
N LEU A 114 -19.80 -28.28 -0.63
CA LEU A 114 -21.24 -28.55 -0.57
C LEU A 114 -21.66 -29.89 -1.18
N MET A 115 -20.80 -30.54 -1.97
CA MET A 115 -21.07 -31.88 -2.53
C MET A 115 -20.89 -33.00 -1.49
N THR A 116 -20.37 -32.70 -0.29
CA THR A 116 -20.12 -33.71 0.75
C THR A 116 -21.42 -34.30 1.30
N SER A 117 -21.35 -35.59 1.62
CA SER A 117 -22.38 -36.31 2.37
C SER A 117 -22.35 -35.99 3.88
N GLN A 118 -21.25 -35.43 4.39
CA GLN A 118 -21.04 -35.14 5.81
C GLN A 118 -21.55 -33.74 6.20
N THR A 119 -22.87 -33.56 6.18
CA THR A 119 -23.51 -32.24 6.37
C THR A 119 -23.14 -31.58 7.70
N ALA A 120 -23.12 -32.33 8.81
CA ALA A 120 -22.79 -31.79 10.13
C ALA A 120 -21.34 -31.24 10.20
N VAL A 121 -20.37 -31.95 9.63
CA VAL A 121 -18.97 -31.48 9.59
C VAL A 121 -18.85 -30.25 8.69
N MET A 122 -19.54 -30.27 7.55
CA MET A 122 -19.59 -29.12 6.64
C MET A 122 -20.18 -27.87 7.30
N SER A 123 -21.21 -28.04 8.13
CA SER A 123 -21.85 -26.96 8.88
C SER A 123 -20.86 -26.21 9.79
N TYR A 124 -19.93 -26.92 10.43
CA TYR A 124 -18.81 -26.29 11.15
C TYR A 124 -17.74 -25.73 10.21
N TYR A 125 -17.46 -26.43 9.11
CA TYR A 125 -16.43 -26.03 8.15
C TYR A 125 -16.78 -24.71 7.43
N MET A 126 -18.06 -24.35 7.35
CA MET A 126 -18.53 -23.06 6.84
C MET A 126 -17.92 -21.84 7.55
N VAL A 127 -17.56 -21.93 8.84
CA VAL A 127 -16.93 -20.81 9.58
C VAL A 127 -15.67 -20.31 8.86
N PHE A 128 -14.90 -21.23 8.26
CA PHE A 128 -13.65 -20.89 7.58
C PHE A 128 -13.86 -20.01 6.34
N GLY A 129 -15.10 -19.90 5.83
CA GLY A 129 -15.45 -18.93 4.80
C GLY A 129 -15.16 -17.47 5.20
N ALA A 130 -15.21 -17.15 6.50
CA ALA A 130 -14.86 -15.83 7.01
C ALA A 130 -13.40 -15.43 6.73
N ILE A 131 -12.49 -16.40 6.55
CA ILE A 131 -11.07 -16.13 6.24
C ILE A 131 -10.93 -15.42 4.90
N PHE A 132 -11.75 -15.74 3.90
CA PHE A 132 -11.70 -15.05 2.60
C PHE A 132 -12.14 -13.60 2.72
N MET A 133 -13.19 -13.35 3.51
CA MET A 133 -13.64 -12.00 3.83
C MET A 133 -12.58 -11.21 4.60
N MET A 134 -11.92 -11.83 5.58
CA MET A 134 -10.80 -11.22 6.30
C MET A 134 -9.62 -10.96 5.36
N SER A 135 -9.34 -11.86 4.42
CA SER A 135 -8.26 -11.68 3.45
C SER A 135 -8.49 -10.42 2.61
N ILE A 136 -9.69 -10.23 2.06
CA ILE A 136 -10.05 -9.04 1.27
C ILE A 136 -9.93 -7.74 2.07
N ASN A 137 -10.35 -7.74 3.34
CA ASN A 137 -10.50 -6.52 4.13
C ASN A 137 -9.30 -6.16 5.02
N LEU A 138 -8.50 -7.14 5.45
CA LEU A 138 -7.43 -6.93 6.43
C LEU A 138 -6.05 -7.27 5.87
N PHE A 139 -5.96 -8.28 5.00
CA PHE A 139 -4.68 -8.76 4.51
C PHE A 139 -4.25 -8.02 3.23
N PHE A 140 -5.16 -7.82 2.28
CA PHE A 140 -4.87 -7.08 1.06
C PHE A 140 -5.12 -5.57 1.23
N ASN A 141 -4.28 -4.77 0.57
CA ASN A 141 -4.35 -3.31 0.59
C ASN A 141 -5.24 -2.74 -0.52
N PHE A 142 -6.36 -3.42 -0.81
CA PHE A 142 -7.26 -3.00 -1.88
C PHE A 142 -7.92 -1.64 -1.56
N PRO A 143 -8.28 -0.87 -2.62
CA PRO A 143 -9.16 0.27 -2.48
C PRO A 143 -10.49 -0.13 -1.84
N PHE A 144 -10.98 0.68 -0.91
CA PHE A 144 -12.18 0.37 -0.12
C PHE A 144 -13.39 -0.06 -0.97
N ARG A 145 -13.63 0.61 -2.11
CA ARG A 145 -14.75 0.27 -3.02
C ARG A 145 -14.63 -1.16 -3.56
N LEU A 146 -13.42 -1.56 -3.97
CA LEU A 146 -13.16 -2.91 -4.48
C LEU A 146 -13.35 -3.95 -3.37
N SER A 147 -12.79 -3.71 -2.18
CA SER A 147 -12.96 -4.59 -1.02
C SER A 147 -14.42 -4.79 -0.64
N LEU A 148 -15.20 -3.71 -0.63
CA LEU A 148 -16.62 -3.75 -0.29
C LEU A 148 -17.40 -4.59 -1.30
N MET A 149 -17.21 -4.33 -2.61
CA MET A 149 -17.86 -5.12 -3.67
C MET A 149 -17.51 -6.60 -3.58
N ALA A 150 -16.22 -6.93 -3.45
CA ALA A 150 -15.77 -8.31 -3.39
C ALA A 150 -16.27 -9.03 -2.11
N SER A 151 -16.28 -8.33 -0.98
CA SER A 151 -16.81 -8.86 0.29
C SER A 151 -18.30 -9.09 0.24
N THR A 152 -19.06 -8.20 -0.42
CA THR A 152 -20.49 -8.40 -0.64
C THR A 152 -20.75 -9.65 -1.47
N VAL A 153 -19.94 -9.93 -2.51
CA VAL A 153 -20.06 -11.18 -3.28
C VAL A 153 -19.82 -12.41 -2.39
N ILE A 154 -18.79 -12.39 -1.54
CA ILE A 154 -18.53 -13.49 -0.59
C ILE A 154 -19.71 -13.69 0.37
N VAL A 155 -20.26 -12.61 0.93
CA VAL A 155 -21.44 -12.67 1.80
C VAL A 155 -22.63 -13.28 1.07
N LEU A 156 -22.91 -12.87 -0.16
CA LEU A 156 -24.02 -13.41 -0.95
C LEU A 156 -23.84 -14.91 -1.23
N LEU A 157 -22.62 -15.33 -1.59
CA LEU A 157 -22.29 -16.76 -1.77
C LEU A 157 -22.46 -17.55 -0.46
N PHE A 158 -22.04 -16.98 0.67
CA PHE A 158 -22.23 -17.59 1.98
C PHE A 158 -23.71 -17.76 2.33
N PHE A 159 -24.54 -16.72 2.12
CA PHE A 159 -25.98 -16.80 2.36
C PHE A 159 -26.67 -17.79 1.42
N ALA A 160 -26.28 -17.83 0.16
CA ALA A 160 -26.80 -18.83 -0.78
C ALA A 160 -26.49 -20.25 -0.32
N ALA A 161 -25.26 -20.52 0.14
CA ALA A 161 -24.88 -21.80 0.71
C ALA A 161 -25.66 -22.11 2.00
N LEU A 162 -25.80 -21.14 2.91
CA LEU A 162 -26.54 -21.30 4.17
C LEU A 162 -28.02 -21.69 3.94
N LEU A 163 -28.65 -21.12 2.90
CA LEU A 163 -30.03 -21.42 2.53
C LEU A 163 -30.17 -22.81 1.87
N SER A 164 -29.10 -23.35 1.28
CA SER A 164 -29.09 -24.69 0.66
C SER A 164 -29.10 -25.86 1.66
N PHE A 165 -29.01 -25.59 2.98
CA PHE A 165 -29.15 -26.60 4.03
C PHE A 165 -30.60 -26.62 4.56
N PRO A 166 -31.53 -27.43 4.02
CA PRO A 166 -32.92 -27.48 4.47
C PRO A 166 -33.12 -28.21 5.81
N GLN A 167 -32.19 -29.11 6.17
CA GLN A 167 -32.29 -30.00 7.34
C GLN A 167 -31.69 -29.41 8.62
N GLU A 168 -31.00 -28.27 8.54
CA GLU A 168 -30.35 -27.63 9.69
C GLU A 168 -31.32 -26.76 10.49
N GLU A 169 -31.14 -26.74 11.81
CA GLU A 169 -31.99 -25.98 12.72
C GLU A 169 -31.99 -24.48 12.39
N GLN A 170 -33.12 -23.81 12.62
CA GLN A 170 -33.23 -22.36 12.42
C GLN A 170 -32.20 -21.57 13.24
N VAL A 171 -31.82 -22.10 14.41
CA VAL A 171 -30.79 -21.53 15.29
C VAL A 171 -29.42 -21.53 14.61
N TYR A 172 -29.07 -22.57 13.87
CA TYR A 172 -27.81 -22.65 13.11
C TYR A 172 -27.73 -21.54 12.07
N LYS A 173 -28.77 -21.40 11.23
CA LYS A 173 -28.84 -20.36 10.19
C LYS A 173 -28.76 -18.96 10.76
N LEU A 174 -29.46 -18.71 11.87
CA LEU A 174 -29.44 -17.42 12.54
C LEU A 174 -28.05 -17.12 13.13
N THR A 175 -27.44 -18.08 13.81
CA THR A 175 -26.11 -17.93 14.43
C THR A 175 -25.02 -17.63 13.40
N PHE A 176 -24.94 -18.45 12.35
CA PHE A 176 -23.94 -18.28 11.29
C PHE A 176 -24.22 -17.07 10.40
N GLY A 177 -25.49 -16.75 10.15
CA GLY A 177 -25.89 -15.54 9.44
C GLY A 177 -25.46 -14.26 10.19
N ILE A 178 -25.72 -14.20 11.50
CA ILE A 178 -25.28 -13.09 12.35
C ILE A 178 -23.76 -13.03 12.42
N PHE A 179 -23.07 -14.17 12.55
CA PHE A 179 -21.61 -14.24 12.51
C PHE A 179 -21.06 -13.65 11.20
N CYS A 180 -21.58 -14.09 10.05
CA CYS A 180 -21.16 -13.59 8.73
C CYS A 180 -21.41 -12.08 8.57
N LEU A 181 -22.59 -11.59 8.97
CA LEU A 181 -22.90 -10.15 8.95
C LEU A 181 -21.97 -9.36 9.86
N SER A 182 -21.70 -9.87 11.06
CA SER A 182 -20.81 -9.23 12.02
C SER A 182 -19.39 -9.13 11.45
N CYS A 183 -18.86 -10.23 10.90
CA CYS A 183 -17.58 -10.22 10.20
C CYS A 183 -17.58 -9.21 9.04
N PHE A 184 -18.63 -9.16 8.23
CA PHE A 184 -18.70 -8.22 7.11
C PHE A 184 -18.66 -6.76 7.59
N ILE A 185 -19.47 -6.41 8.58
CA ILE A 185 -19.54 -5.05 9.12
C ILE A 185 -18.21 -4.65 9.77
N PHE A 186 -17.68 -5.48 10.67
CA PHE A 186 -16.44 -5.17 11.38
C PHE A 186 -15.23 -5.11 10.45
N THR A 187 -15.07 -6.09 9.57
CA THR A 187 -13.91 -6.11 8.67
C THR A 187 -13.99 -5.00 7.62
N SER A 188 -15.18 -4.66 7.11
CA SER A 188 -15.36 -3.52 6.21
C SER A 188 -15.06 -2.19 6.91
N TYR A 189 -15.50 -2.01 8.15
CA TYR A 189 -15.19 -0.81 8.94
C TYR A 189 -13.68 -0.67 9.19
N VAL A 190 -13.01 -1.76 9.56
CA VAL A 190 -11.55 -1.77 9.74
C VAL A 190 -10.85 -1.45 8.41
N ASN A 191 -11.29 -2.04 7.29
CA ASN A 191 -10.72 -1.74 5.97
C ASN A 191 -10.89 -0.26 5.58
N TRP A 192 -12.06 0.32 5.87
CA TRP A 192 -12.32 1.74 5.66
C TRP A 192 -11.36 2.60 6.48
N LYS A 193 -11.24 2.30 7.79
CA LYS A 193 -10.33 3.02 8.70
C LYS A 193 -8.87 2.93 8.24
N LEU A 194 -8.39 1.74 7.88
CA LEU A 194 -7.02 1.54 7.38
C LEU A 194 -6.77 2.30 6.08
N ASN A 195 -7.72 2.31 5.14
CA ASN A 195 -7.61 3.10 3.92
C ASN A 195 -7.53 4.60 4.21
N HIS A 196 -8.33 5.09 5.16
CA HIS A 196 -8.31 6.48 5.58
C HIS A 196 -6.97 6.86 6.25
N GLU A 197 -6.45 5.99 7.13
CA GLU A 197 -5.16 6.19 7.79
C GLU A 197 -4.00 6.21 6.79
N ARG A 198 -3.99 5.32 5.80
CA ARG A 198 -2.97 5.33 4.72
C ARG A 198 -2.94 6.65 3.96
N TYR A 199 -4.11 7.18 3.62
CA TYR A 199 -4.22 8.47 2.95
C TYR A 199 -3.72 9.61 3.84
N ASN A 200 -4.05 9.61 5.13
CA ASN A 200 -3.56 10.62 6.07
C ASN A 200 -2.03 10.56 6.27
N VAL A 201 -1.44 9.36 6.30
CA VAL A 201 0.02 9.19 6.35
C VAL A 201 0.67 9.80 5.11
N PHE A 202 0.11 9.55 3.93
CA PHE A 202 0.57 10.17 2.68
C PHE A 202 0.51 11.70 2.74
N LEU A 203 -0.63 12.27 3.15
CA LEU A 203 -0.77 13.72 3.29
C LEU A 203 0.23 14.32 4.29
N ASN A 204 0.47 13.64 5.41
CA ASN A 204 1.44 14.07 6.40
C ASN A 204 2.87 14.01 5.87
N ALA A 205 3.21 13.00 5.05
CA ALA A 205 4.51 12.90 4.39
C ALA A 205 4.71 14.05 3.39
N LEU A 206 3.69 14.42 2.60
CA LEU A 206 3.75 15.57 1.70
C LEU A 206 3.98 16.89 2.46
N VAL A 207 3.24 17.12 3.55
CA VAL A 207 3.42 18.32 4.38
C VAL A 207 4.80 18.35 5.05
N ALA A 208 5.29 17.21 5.53
CA ALA A 208 6.63 17.12 6.11
C ALA A 208 7.72 17.47 5.09
N LYS A 209 7.60 16.97 3.86
CA LYS A 209 8.54 17.28 2.76
C LYS A 209 8.55 18.77 2.44
N ALA A 210 7.40 19.39 2.25
CA ALA A 210 7.31 20.83 1.96
C ALA A 210 7.91 21.71 3.08
N ARG A 211 7.69 21.34 4.35
CA ARG A 211 8.30 22.04 5.50
C ARG A 211 9.81 21.89 5.55
N GLN A 212 10.34 20.73 5.15
CA GLN A 212 11.77 20.50 5.11
C GLN A 212 12.44 21.37 4.05
N GLU A 213 11.82 21.50 2.86
CA GLU A 213 12.28 22.38 1.79
C GLU A 213 12.26 23.85 2.25
N GLU A 214 11.17 24.32 2.85
CA GLU A 214 11.08 25.69 3.39
C GLU A 214 12.13 25.96 4.48
N ALA A 215 12.38 24.98 5.36
CA ALA A 215 13.42 25.11 6.38
C ALA A 215 14.83 25.17 5.79
N ALA A 216 15.09 24.41 4.72
CA ALA A 216 16.37 24.43 4.00
C ALA A 216 16.59 25.79 3.31
N GLU A 217 15.58 26.33 2.63
CA GLU A 217 15.65 27.66 2.00
C GLU A 217 15.90 28.77 3.02
N ARG A 218 15.20 28.74 4.16
CA ARG A 218 15.44 29.70 5.25
C ARG A 218 16.85 29.56 5.83
N GLY A 219 17.35 28.34 5.97
CA GLY A 219 18.72 28.08 6.41
C GLY A 219 19.74 28.67 5.44
N GLU A 220 19.55 28.48 4.14
CA GLU A 220 20.42 29.06 3.10
C GLU A 220 20.34 30.60 3.09
N ALA A 221 19.14 31.17 3.20
CA ALA A 221 18.96 32.61 3.28
C ALA A 221 19.64 33.21 4.52
N LEU A 222 19.54 32.56 5.68
CA LEU A 222 20.24 32.97 6.90
C LEU A 222 21.75 32.87 6.76
N LEU A 223 22.27 31.81 6.13
CA LEU A 223 23.70 31.67 5.83
C LEU A 223 24.18 32.79 4.91
N ARG A 224 23.43 33.10 3.83
CA ARG A 224 23.73 34.21 2.92
C ARG A 224 23.75 35.55 3.67
N LEU A 225 22.73 35.84 4.48
CA LEU A 225 22.66 37.07 5.29
C LEU A 225 23.79 37.16 6.33
N SER A 226 24.16 36.05 6.96
CA SER A 226 25.22 36.01 7.96
C SER A 226 26.62 36.14 7.36
N ASN A 227 26.82 35.80 6.09
CA ASN A 227 28.13 35.78 5.43
C ASN A 227 28.33 36.91 4.43
N THR A 228 27.31 37.72 4.15
CA THR A 228 27.37 38.79 3.15
C THR A 228 27.25 40.15 3.83
N ASP A 229 28.07 41.11 3.41
CA ASP A 229 27.95 42.51 3.82
C ASP A 229 26.77 43.16 3.05
N PRO A 230 25.79 43.76 3.76
CA PRO A 230 24.58 44.26 3.13
C PRO A 230 24.79 45.51 2.26
N LEU A 231 25.90 46.23 2.44
CA LEU A 231 26.19 47.45 1.68
C LEU A 231 26.86 47.12 0.33
N THR A 232 27.73 46.12 0.31
CA THR A 232 28.56 45.76 -0.85
C THR A 232 28.11 44.49 -1.57
N GLY A 233 27.32 43.63 -0.93
CA GLY A 233 26.95 42.31 -1.45
C GLY A 233 28.11 41.31 -1.50
N LEU A 234 29.28 41.67 -0.97
CA LEU A 234 30.47 40.82 -0.89
C LEU A 234 30.47 40.00 0.39
N ALA A 235 31.31 38.95 0.44
CA ALA A 235 31.55 38.22 1.67
C ALA A 235 32.00 39.18 2.78
N ASN A 236 31.36 39.10 3.95
CA ASN A 236 31.75 39.93 5.08
C ASN A 236 33.06 39.44 5.70
N ARG A 237 33.62 40.25 6.61
CA ARG A 237 34.91 39.96 7.26
C ARG A 237 34.95 38.57 7.91
N ARG A 238 33.86 38.12 8.52
CA ARG A 238 33.79 36.80 9.17
C ARG A 238 33.93 35.68 8.14
N ALA A 239 33.19 35.75 7.03
CA ALA A 239 33.26 34.76 5.97
C ALA A 239 34.65 34.73 5.31
N ILE A 240 35.30 35.89 5.16
CA ILE A 240 36.68 35.99 4.67
C ILE A 240 37.66 35.31 5.65
N ASP A 241 37.56 35.60 6.95
CA ASP A 241 38.43 35.01 7.98
C ASP A 241 38.30 33.47 8.04
N GLU A 242 37.08 32.93 7.90
CA GLU A 242 36.84 31.48 7.86
C GLU A 242 37.46 30.85 6.59
N THR A 243 37.27 31.50 5.44
CA THR A 243 37.84 31.03 4.15
C THR A 243 39.38 31.01 4.18
N LEU A 244 40.00 32.06 4.70
CA LEU A 244 41.46 32.15 4.84
C LEU A 244 42.03 31.04 5.74
N ARG A 245 41.34 30.70 6.83
CA ARG A 245 41.75 29.58 7.70
C ARG A 245 41.66 28.23 6.98
N SER A 246 40.62 28.03 6.17
CA SER A 246 40.46 26.80 5.38
C SER A 246 41.59 26.64 4.37
N LEU A 247 41.85 27.69 3.57
CA LEU A 247 42.93 27.70 2.57
C LEU A 247 44.31 27.51 3.21
N TRP A 248 44.54 28.10 4.39
CA TRP A 248 45.77 27.89 5.15
C TRP A 248 45.95 26.44 5.61
N ALA A 249 44.87 25.78 6.03
CA ALA A 249 44.90 24.37 6.41
C ALA A 249 45.17 23.45 5.21
N GLU A 250 44.52 23.70 4.07
CA GLU A 250 44.75 22.96 2.82
C GLU A 250 46.16 23.12 2.29
N TRP A 251 46.71 24.34 2.33
CA TRP A 251 48.11 24.58 2.00
C TRP A 251 49.05 23.76 2.89
N ARG A 252 48.77 23.71 4.20
CA ARG A 252 49.60 22.97 5.16
C ARG A 252 49.54 21.45 4.97
N GLN A 253 48.40 20.91 4.53
CA GLN A 253 48.22 19.47 4.32
C GLN A 253 48.70 19.02 2.94
N ASN A 254 48.32 19.75 1.90
CA ASN A 254 48.42 19.31 0.50
C ASN A 254 49.42 20.15 -0.32
N GLY A 255 50.00 21.20 0.27
CA GLY A 255 50.93 22.10 -0.41
C GLY A 255 50.29 23.01 -1.45
N GLN A 256 48.95 23.07 -1.53
CA GLN A 256 48.22 23.93 -2.48
C GLN A 256 48.47 25.42 -2.15
N PRO A 257 49.22 26.17 -2.97
CA PRO A 257 49.51 27.57 -2.69
C PRO A 257 48.28 28.45 -2.96
N PHE A 258 48.12 29.51 -2.17
CA PHE A 258 47.10 30.53 -2.38
C PHE A 258 47.68 31.95 -2.20
N ALA A 259 46.98 32.95 -2.74
CA ALA A 259 47.35 34.36 -2.63
C ALA A 259 46.19 35.18 -2.06
N VAL A 260 46.51 36.28 -1.37
CA VAL A 260 45.54 37.22 -0.80
C VAL A 260 45.85 38.61 -1.31
N VAL A 261 44.82 39.31 -1.80
CA VAL A 261 44.92 40.71 -2.24
C VAL A 261 44.07 41.56 -1.30
N LEU A 262 44.69 42.56 -0.67
CA LEU A 262 44.00 43.55 0.16
C LEU A 262 43.87 44.84 -0.63
N VAL A 263 42.64 45.36 -0.74
CA VAL A 263 42.30 46.57 -1.48
C VAL A 263 41.71 47.58 -0.50
N ASP A 264 42.15 48.84 -0.58
CA ASP A 264 41.64 49.96 0.21
C ASP A 264 41.31 51.14 -0.71
N VAL A 265 40.35 51.99 -0.30
CA VAL A 265 39.92 53.15 -1.09
C VAL A 265 40.68 54.39 -0.63
N ASP A 266 41.55 54.92 -1.48
CA ASP A 266 42.29 56.16 -1.19
C ASP A 266 41.34 57.36 -1.02
N PHE A 267 41.62 58.22 -0.04
CA PHE A 267 40.87 59.47 0.25
C PHE A 267 39.38 59.31 0.63
N PHE A 268 39.00 58.21 1.30
CA PHE A 268 37.64 58.04 1.84
C PHE A 268 37.38 58.93 3.08
N LYS A 269 36.86 60.15 2.89
CA LYS A 269 36.35 61.06 3.94
C LYS A 269 35.26 62.00 3.44
#